data_AF-A0A2H6A895-F1
#
_entry.id   AF-A0A2H6A895-F1
#
_cell.length_a   1.000
_cell.length_b   1.000
_cell.length_c   1.000
_cell.angle_alpha   90.00
_cell.angle_beta   90.00
_cell.angle_gamma   90.00
#
_symmetry.space_group_name_H-M   'P 1'
#
loop_
_entity.id
_entity.type
_entity.pdbx_description
1 polymer ?
#
loop_
_entity_poly.entity_id
_entity_poly.type
_entity_poly.pdbx_seq_one_letter_code
_entity_poly.pdbx_strand_id
1 'polypeptide(L)' 'MSLIGKNKQNMEKSEIFTVKQSANYLQVKEYTIYNLIKLKKIPAIKINPQWRFKKS' A
#
# COMPACT_ATOMS: atom_id res chain seq x y z
N MET A 1 -26.91 -6.25 -18.74
CA MET A 1 -26.57 -4.82 -18.60
C MET A 1 -26.00 -4.62 -17.20
N SER A 2 -24.72 -4.25 -17.10
CA SER A 2 -24.06 -3.91 -15.83
C SER A 2 -24.59 -2.60 -15.28
N LEU A 3 -24.58 -2.45 -13.95
CA LEU A 3 -24.00 -1.32 -13.20
C LEU A 3 -24.74 -1.16 -11.86
N ILE A 4 -24.08 -1.50 -10.75
CA ILE A 4 -23.94 -0.63 -9.58
C ILE A 4 -22.78 -1.19 -8.75
N GLY A 5 -21.66 -0.50 -8.89
CA GLY A 5 -20.39 -0.81 -8.26
C GLY A 5 -20.48 -0.74 -6.74
N LYS A 6 -19.72 -1.63 -6.11
CA LYS A 6 -19.55 -1.76 -4.67
C LYS A 6 -19.11 -0.43 -4.05
N ASN A 7 -20.02 0.26 -3.36
CA ASN A 7 -19.72 1.43 -2.54
C ASN A 7 -19.03 0.97 -1.24
N LYS A 8 -17.70 0.95 -1.23
CA LYS A 8 -16.89 0.77 -0.02
C LYS A 8 -16.54 2.14 0.54
N GLN A 9 -17.54 2.82 1.11
CA GLN A 9 -17.37 4.06 1.85
C GLN A 9 -16.84 3.74 3.25
N ASN A 10 -15.54 3.98 3.46
CA ASN A 10 -14.97 4.48 4.72
C ASN A 10 -13.55 4.99 4.42
N MET A 11 -13.50 6.14 3.75
CA MET A 11 -12.37 7.06 3.79
C MET A 11 -12.37 7.74 5.16
N GLU A 12 -11.19 8.07 5.69
CA GLU A 12 -10.93 8.73 6.99
C GLU A 12 -10.56 7.79 8.16
N LYS A 13 -9.42 7.11 8.04
CA LYS A 13 -8.36 7.06 9.07
C LYS A 13 -7.21 6.19 8.58
N SER A 14 -6.13 6.83 8.16
CA SER A 14 -4.85 6.20 7.78
C SER A 14 -5.01 5.00 6.84
N GLU A 15 -5.06 5.25 5.52
CA GLU A 15 -5.00 4.17 4.54
C GLU A 15 -3.65 3.44 4.70
N ILE A 16 -3.68 2.29 5.37
CA ILE A 16 -2.52 1.42 5.55
C ILE A 16 -2.48 0.47 4.35
N PHE A 17 -1.40 0.52 3.58
CA PHE A 17 -1.20 -0.36 2.45
C PHE A 17 -0.30 -1.55 2.77
N THR A 18 -0.53 -2.65 2.08
CA THR A 18 0.39 -3.79 1.98
C THR A 18 1.46 -3.54 0.92
N VAL A 19 2.52 -4.36 0.87
CA VAL A 19 3.56 -4.30 -0.18
C VAL A 19 2.95 -4.37 -1.58
N LYS A 20 2.02 -5.31 -1.79
CA LYS A 20 1.36 -5.50 -3.09
C LYS A 20 0.51 -4.30 -3.50
N GLN A 21 -0.26 -3.74 -2.58
CA GLN A 21 -1.04 -2.53 -2.87
C GLN A 21 -0.14 -1.32 -3.13
N SER A 22 0.95 -1.19 -2.39
CA SER A 22 1.92 -0.10 -2.58
C SER A 22 2.65 -0.23 -3.91
N ALA A 23 3.01 -1.46 -4.30
CA ALA A 23 3.57 -1.79 -5.60
C ALA A 23 2.62 -1.40 -6.74
N ASN A 24 1.35 -1.77 -6.63
CA ASN A 24 0.33 -1.43 -7.61
C ASN A 24 0.09 0.09 -7.68
N TYR A 25 0.03 0.76 -6.52
CA TYR A 25 -0.18 2.20 -6.43
C TYR A 25 0.96 3.01 -7.07
N LEU A 26 2.21 2.63 -6.79
CA LEU A 26 3.40 3.26 -7.36
C LEU A 26 3.74 2.74 -8.77
N GLN A 27 2.97 1.77 -9.29
CA GLN A 27 3.21 1.08 -10.55
C GLN A 27 4.63 0.47 -10.66
N VAL A 28 5.16 -0.02 -9.54
CA VAL A 28 6.45 -0.70 -9.47
C VAL A 28 6.29 -2.16 -9.06
N LYS A 29 7.34 -2.97 -9.23
CA LYS A 29 7.33 -4.36 -8.75
C LYS A 29 7.56 -4.42 -7.24
N GLU A 30 7.10 -5.49 -6.61
CA GLU A 30 7.24 -5.71 -5.15
C GLU A 30 8.70 -5.71 -4.69
N TYR A 31 9.64 -6.24 -5.48
CA TYR A 31 11.08 -6.20 -5.18
C TYR A 31 11.59 -4.75 -5.06
N THR A 32 11.10 -3.85 -5.92
CA THR A 32 11.45 -2.43 -5.89
C THR A 32 10.95 -1.79 -4.61
N ILE A 33 9.74 -2.12 -4.16
CA ILE A 33 9.22 -1.66 -2.86
C ILE A 33 10.15 -2.10 -1.72
N TYR A 34 10.57 -3.38 -1.69
CA TYR A 34 11.53 -3.84 -0.68
C TYR A 34 12.86 -3.09 -0.74
N ASN A 35 13.36 -2.79 -1.93
CA ASN A 35 14.56 -1.97 -2.10
C ASN A 35 14.36 -0.54 -1.59
N LEU A 36 13.21 0.07 -1.87
CA LEU A 36 12.89 1.42 -1.40
C LEU A 36 12.76 1.48 0.13
N ILE A 37 12.27 0.42 0.76
CA ILE A 37 12.29 0.27 2.23
C ILE A 37 13.73 0.20 2.74
N LYS A 38 14.59 -0.64 2.15
CA LYS A 38 16.01 -0.75 2.52
C LYS A 38 16.75 0.58 2.38
N LEU A 39 16.44 1.32 1.32
CA LEU A 39 16.99 2.65 1.04
C LEU A 39 16.32 3.77 1.86
N LYS A 40 15.34 3.45 2.70
CA LYS A 40 14.54 4.39 3.52
C LYS A 40 13.90 5.52 2.70
N LYS A 41 13.56 5.25 1.44
CA LYS A 41 12.94 6.22 0.51
C LYS A 41 11.43 6.35 0.69
N ILE A 42 10.78 5.35 1.30
CA ILE A 42 9.34 5.35 1.56
C ILE A 42 9.13 5.06 3.05
N PRO A 43 8.18 5.76 3.72
CA PRO A 43 7.79 5.44 5.09
C PRO A 43 7.08 4.08 5.14
N ALA A 44 7.77 3.08 5.69
CA ALA A 44 7.25 1.73 5.90
C ALA A 44 7.56 1.25 7.32
N ILE A 45 6.60 0.57 7.94
CA ILE A 45 6.71 0.00 9.28
C ILE A 45 6.56 -1.52 9.16
N LYS A 46 7.49 -2.27 9.75
CA LYS A 46 7.40 -3.73 9.81
C LYS A 46 6.48 -4.12 10.97
N ILE A 47 5.38 -4.81 10.66
CA ILE A 47 4.41 -5.31 11.63
C ILE A 47 4.23 -6.81 11.37
N ASN A 48 4.73 -7.63 12.29
CA ASN A 48 4.91 -9.09 12.14
C ASN A 48 5.77 -9.41 10.88
N PRO A 49 5.56 -10.49 10.07
CA PRO A 49 6.37 -10.71 8.87
C PRO A 49 5.99 -9.78 7.70
N GLN A 50 5.08 -8.81 7.92
CA GLN A 50 4.52 -7.99 6.86
C GLN A 50 4.95 -6.52 6.99
N TRP A 51 5.09 -5.85 5.86
CA TRP A 51 5.31 -4.40 5.83
C TRP A 51 3.98 -3.66 5.68
N ARG A 52 3.88 -2.54 6.37
CA ARG A 52 2.73 -1.63 6.37
C ARG A 52 3.20 -0.25 5.96
N PHE A 53 2.50 0.35 5.02
CA PHE A 53 2.79 1.69 4.52
C PHE A 53 1.67 2.60 4.97
N LYS A 54 2.01 3.71 5.62
CA LYS A 54 1.03 4.75 5.89
C LYS A 54 1.06 5.73 4.73
N LYS A 55 -0.12 6.05 4.20
CA LYS A 55 -0.27 7.26 3.41
C LYS A 55 -0.06 8.45 4.35
N SER A 56 1.05 9.15 4.18
CA SER A 56 1.33 10.46 4.78
C SER A 56 0.77 11.56 3.89
#